data_AF-A0AA97CIG1-F1
#
_entry.id   AF-A0AA97CIG1-F1
#
_cell.length_a   1.000
_cell.length_b   1.000
_cell.length_c   1.000
_cell.angle_alpha   90.00
_cell.angle_beta   90.00
_cell.angle_gamma   90.00
#
_symmetry.space_group_name_H-M   'P 1'
#
loop_
_entity.id
_entity.type
_entity.pdbx_description
1 polymer ?
#
loop_
_entity_poly.entity_id
_entity_poly.type
_entity_poly.pdbx_seq_one_letter_code
_entity_poly.pdbx_strand_id
1 'polypeptide(L)'
;MRSESKEIYGANVFGLMAMFHQLRRWLVIRELRGCWSDSRRGLVACRKFNHLNSVSEHFNVQQRYKRIRMFVKPHQQRGVI
;
A
#
# COMPACT_ATOMS: atom_id res chain seq x y z
N MET A 1 29.65 23.27 -21.11
CA MET A 1 29.31 23.42 -19.68
C MET A 1 29.23 22.03 -19.08
N ARG A 2 30.18 21.66 -18.22
CA ARG A 2 30.17 20.35 -17.54
C ARG A 2 29.05 20.38 -16.50
N SER A 3 28.09 19.48 -16.65
CA SER A 3 27.08 19.22 -15.61
C SER A 3 27.78 18.54 -14.45
N GLU A 4 28.34 19.33 -13.54
CA GLU A 4 28.73 18.85 -12.22
C GLU A 4 27.46 18.34 -11.55
N SER A 5 27.27 17.03 -11.61
CA SER A 5 26.33 16.32 -10.77
C SER A 5 26.62 16.77 -9.34
N LYS A 6 25.64 17.43 -8.72
CA LYS A 6 25.65 17.86 -7.31
C LYS A 6 25.74 16.62 -6.41
N GLU A 7 26.94 16.04 -6.33
CA GLU A 7 27.29 15.03 -5.34
C GLU A 7 27.57 15.76 -4.03
N ILE A 8 26.59 15.71 -3.14
CA ILE A 8 26.78 16.17 -1.77
C ILE A 8 27.37 14.96 -1.01
N TYR A 9 28.61 15.07 -0.54
CA TYR A 9 29.32 14.04 0.25
C TYR A 9 29.59 12.69 -0.46
N GLY A 10 29.83 12.66 -1.77
CA GLY A 10 30.20 11.42 -2.49
C GLY A 10 29.07 10.39 -2.61
N ALA A 11 27.85 10.76 -2.22
CA ALA A 11 26.64 9.99 -2.48
C ALA A 11 25.85 10.68 -3.59
N ASN A 12 25.49 9.91 -4.62
CA ASN A 12 24.62 10.40 -5.68
C ASN A 12 23.21 10.63 -5.09
N VAL A 13 22.88 11.89 -4.83
CA VAL A 13 21.61 12.34 -4.23
C VAL A 13 20.41 11.80 -5.01
N PHE A 14 20.52 11.66 -6.34
CA PHE A 14 19.49 11.06 -7.17
C PHE A 14 19.32 9.55 -6.93
N GLY A 15 20.41 8.83 -6.69
CA GLY A 15 20.38 7.41 -6.34
C GLY A 15 19.71 7.16 -5.00
N LEU A 16 20.01 7.98 -3.99
CA LEU A 16 19.35 7.92 -2.68
C LEU A 16 17.86 8.24 -2.79
N MET A 17 17.50 9.31 -3.50
CA MET A 17 16.09 9.66 -3.78
C MET A 17 15.34 8.52 -4.46
N ALA A 18 15.93 7.89 -5.48
CA ALA A 18 15.34 6.74 -6.16
C ALA A 18 15.15 5.54 -5.23
N MET A 19 16.13 5.23 -4.38
CA MET A 19 16.01 4.19 -3.34
C MET A 19 14.89 4.50 -2.36
N PHE A 20 14.78 5.74 -1.87
CA PHE A 20 13.70 6.14 -0.96
C PHE A 20 12.32 6.03 -1.62
N HIS A 21 12.20 6.39 -2.89
CA HIS A 21 10.96 6.20 -3.65
C HIS A 21 10.59 4.72 -3.79
N GLN A 22 11.54 3.84 -4.11
CA GLN A 22 11.31 2.40 -4.19
C GLN A 22 10.93 1.80 -2.84
N LEU A 23 11.60 2.19 -1.75
CA LEU A 23 11.28 1.77 -0.39
C LEU A 23 9.87 2.20 0.01
N ARG A 24 9.49 3.46 -0.26
CA ARG A 24 8.13 3.95 0.00
C ARG A 24 7.09 3.15 -0.79
N ARG A 25 7.34 2.91 -2.08
CA ARG A 25 6.45 2.09 -2.92
C ARG A 25 6.30 0.68 -2.36
N TRP A 26 7.40 0.06 -1.94
CA TRP A 26 7.38 -1.28 -1.36
C TRP A 26 6.62 -1.34 -0.03
N LEU A 27 6.81 -0.36 0.86
CA LEU A 27 6.07 -0.28 2.11
C LEU A 27 4.56 -0.19 1.88
N VAL A 28 4.11 0.66 0.93
CA VAL A 28 2.69 0.77 0.61
C VAL A 28 2.14 -0.54 0.04
N ILE A 29 2.88 -1.22 -0.85
CA ILE A 29 2.46 -2.53 -1.37
C ILE A 29 2.36 -3.57 -0.24
N ARG A 30 3.32 -3.57 0.70
CA ARG A 30 3.32 -4.47 1.85
C ARG A 30 2.13 -4.21 2.76
N GLU A 31 1.81 -2.95 3.02
CA GLU A 31 0.65 -2.54 3.82
C GLU A 31 -0.67 -2.95 3.15
N LEU A 32 -0.82 -2.72 1.85
CA LEU A 32 -2.00 -3.14 1.08
C LEU A 32 -2.18 -4.66 1.12
N ARG A 33 -1.08 -5.42 1.00
CA ARG A 33 -1.11 -6.88 1.12
C ARG A 33 -1.50 -7.33 2.53
N GLY A 34 -1.01 -6.63 3.56
CA GLY A 34 -1.41 -6.85 4.96
C GLY A 34 -2.90 -6.62 5.17
N CYS A 35 -3.40 -5.46 4.75
CA CYS A 35 -4.83 -5.09 4.85
C CYS A 35 -5.74 -6.10 4.11
N TRP A 36 -5.29 -6.60 2.96
CA TRP A 36 -5.98 -7.68 2.26
C TRP A 36 -6.02 -8.96 3.09
N SER A 37 -4.90 -9.39 3.66
CA SER A 37 -4.82 -10.59 4.50
C SER A 37 -5.72 -10.48 5.74
N ASP A 38 -5.68 -9.34 6.43
CA ASP A 38 -6.48 -9.11 7.63
C ASP A 38 -7.98 -9.07 7.33
N SER A 39 -8.37 -8.46 6.20
CA SER A 39 -9.76 -8.51 5.73
C SER A 39 -10.23 -9.96 5.44
N ARG A 40 -9.33 -10.84 4.97
CA ARG A 40 -9.65 -12.26 4.77
C ARG A 40 -9.78 -12.99 6.10
N ARG A 41 -8.91 -12.71 7.07
CA ARG A 41 -8.99 -13.27 8.44
C ARG A 41 -10.29 -12.84 9.13
N GLY A 42 -10.67 -11.57 9.00
CA GLY A 42 -11.94 -11.04 9.48
C GLY A 42 -13.14 -11.77 8.86
N LEU A 43 -13.13 -12.01 7.54
CA LEU A 43 -14.18 -12.78 6.87
C LEU A 43 -14.27 -14.22 7.38
N VAL A 44 -13.15 -14.89 7.60
CA VAL A 44 -13.12 -16.25 8.18
C VAL A 44 -13.66 -16.24 9.61
N ALA A 45 -13.31 -15.23 10.42
CA ALA A 45 -13.84 -15.05 11.77
C ALA A 45 -15.37 -14.80 11.74
N CYS A 46 -15.86 -13.89 10.89
CA CYS A 46 -17.29 -13.62 10.74
C CYS A 46 -18.07 -14.87 10.28
N ARG A 47 -17.50 -15.71 9.40
CA ARG A 47 -18.13 -16.98 9.00
C ARG A 47 -18.12 -18.03 10.11
N LYS A 48 -17.18 -17.97 11.04
CA LYS A 48 -17.12 -18.88 12.20
C LYS A 48 -18.22 -18.56 13.23
N PHE A 49 -18.69 -17.32 13.26
CA PHE A 49 -19.69 -16.85 14.21
C PHE A 49 -20.98 -16.45 13.49
N ASN A 50 -22.00 -17.32 13.51
CA ASN A 50 -23.27 -17.14 12.77
C ASN A 50 -23.98 -15.79 13.02
N HIS A 51 -23.82 -15.18 14.19
CA HIS A 51 -24.40 -13.86 14.51
C HIS A 51 -23.69 -12.68 13.79
N LEU A 52 -22.47 -12.89 13.28
CA LEU A 52 -21.69 -11.91 12.50
C LEU A 52 -21.82 -12.15 10.99
N ASN A 53 -22.71 -13.05 10.56
CA ASN A 53 -22.83 -13.40 9.15
C ASN A 53 -23.35 -12.22 8.30
N SER A 54 -24.19 -11.35 8.87
CA SER A 54 -24.60 -10.08 8.25
C SER A 54 -23.42 -9.11 8.02
N VAL A 55 -22.42 -9.15 8.90
CA VAL A 55 -21.19 -8.36 8.77
C VAL A 55 -20.25 -8.96 7.72
N SER A 56 -20.40 -10.24 7.39
CA SER A 56 -19.59 -10.90 6.35
C SER A 56 -19.82 -10.31 4.96
N GLU A 57 -21.01 -9.76 4.68
CA GLU A 57 -21.33 -9.07 3.43
C GLU A 57 -20.47 -7.81 3.23
N HIS A 58 -20.10 -7.13 4.32
CA HIS A 58 -19.17 -5.99 4.27
C HIS A 58 -17.75 -6.40 3.87
N PHE A 59 -17.40 -7.68 4.03
CA PHE A 59 -16.11 -8.24 3.60
C PHE A 59 -16.17 -8.89 2.21
N ASN A 60 -17.25 -8.66 1.45
CA ASN A 60 -17.32 -9.10 0.05
C ASN A 60 -16.14 -8.52 -0.76
N VAL A 61 -15.67 -9.27 -1.74
CA VAL A 61 -14.52 -8.97 -2.59
C VAL A 61 -14.62 -7.56 -3.19
N GLN A 62 -15.83 -7.16 -3.63
CA GLN A 62 -16.05 -5.84 -4.22
C GLN A 62 -15.85 -4.70 -3.20
N GLN A 63 -16.29 -4.87 -1.95
CA GLN A 63 -16.10 -3.87 -0.89
C GLN A 63 -14.63 -3.80 -0.47
N ARG A 64 -13.95 -4.95 -0.37
CA ARG A 64 -12.50 -5.01 -0.09
C ARG A 64 -11.69 -4.35 -1.19
N TYR A 65 -12.07 -4.55 -2.46
CA TYR A 65 -11.44 -3.89 -3.60
C TYR A 65 -11.67 -2.37 -3.58
N LYS A 66 -12.91 -1.91 -3.32
CA LYS A 66 -13.21 -0.47 -3.16
C LYS A 66 -12.39 0.16 -2.04
N ARG A 67 -12.27 -0.53 -0.90
CA ARG A 67 -11.47 -0.07 0.25
C ARG A 67 -9.99 0.06 -0.12
N ILE A 68 -9.39 -0.97 -0.72
CA ILE A 68 -8.01 -0.92 -1.23
C ILE A 68 -7.82 0.22 -2.23
N ARG A 69 -8.76 0.39 -3.17
CA ARG A 69 -8.70 1.46 -4.17
C ARG A 69 -8.76 2.85 -3.53
N MET A 70 -9.53 3.03 -2.45
CA MET A 70 -9.55 4.28 -1.67
C MET A 70 -8.20 4.53 -0.98
N PHE A 71 -7.55 3.50 -0.44
CA PHE A 71 -6.20 3.64 0.12
C PHE A 71 -5.14 3.92 -0.95
N VAL A 72 -5.23 3.30 -2.13
CA VAL A 72 -4.26 3.49 -3.23
C VAL A 72 -4.35 4.89 -3.86
N LYS A 73 -5.55 5.46 -3.99
CA LYS A 73 -5.77 6.79 -4.61
C LYS A 73 -4.84 7.90 -4.09
N PRO A 74 -4.71 8.15 -2.78
CA PRO A 74 -3.81 9.18 -2.25
C PRO A 74 -2.32 8.85 -2.49
N HIS A 75 -1.95 7.57 -2.57
CA HIS A 75 -0.57 7.17 -2.90
C HIS A 75 -0.25 7.40 -4.39
N GLN A 76 -1.21 7.15 -5.29
CA GLN A 76 -1.08 7.48 -6.71
C GLN A 76 -0.99 9.00 -6.94
N GLN A 77 -1.83 9.79 -6.26
CA GLN A 77 -1.79 11.25 -6.37
C GLN A 77 -0.47 11.87 -5.91
N ARG A 78 0.23 11.21 -4.98
CA ARG A 78 1.55 11.62 -4.48
C ARG A 78 2.72 11.09 -5.33
N GLY A 79 2.46 10.37 -6.42
CA GLY A 79 3.48 9.76 -7.27
C GLY A 79 4.30 8.66 -6.57
N VAL A 80 3.74 8.06 -5.50
CA VAL A 80 4.39 6.97 -4.76
C VAL A 80 4.16 5.61 -5.43
N ILE A 81 3.02 5.44 -6.12
CA ILE A 81 2.62 4.22 -6.82
C ILE A 81 2.32 4.48 -8.28
#